data_AF-A0AAN8JKP4-F1
#
_entry.id   AF-A0AAN8JKP4-F1
#
_cell.length_a   1.000
_cell.length_b   1.000
_cell.length_c   1.000
_cell.angle_alpha   90.00
_cell.angle_beta   90.00
_cell.angle_gamma   90.00
#
_symmetry.space_group_name_H-M   'P 1'
#
loop_
_entity.id
_entity.type
_entity.pdbx_description
1 polymer ?
#
loop_
_entity_poly.entity_id
_entity_poly.type
_entity_poly.pdbx_seq_one_letter_code
_entity_poly.pdbx_strand_id
1 'polypeptide(L)'
;MDDNKCYPGEDYEIELQGFVKSTRDVSRDFARQHLIQDLDEDKIFGRKTYGAFRKLLDNYEMECDQQENITWEEKQENYDFLDAIMETDVMKEAHQYLVSEGKASSDEDDFKKQLHDIWFRMYRRKGCRGNDSSSFEHVFVGEGRGDDMIGLHNWLQFYLQEKAGYINYNGYFRRETVKNDEYPRLIALQFTWRGEKAKPMCSCFLGTSPEFEIAAYTVALLMGYDGTTDCQIGEYETEVTVHSFGGYHKKLSTAYISAARMY
;
A
#
# COMPACT_ATOMS: atom_id res chain seq x y z
N MET A 1 -3.75 9.35 -16.65
CA MET A 1 -4.84 9.07 -15.67
C MET A 1 -4.24 9.12 -14.30
N ASP A 2 -3.28 8.24 -13.96
CA ASP A 2 -2.46 8.44 -12.75
C ASP A 2 -1.39 9.51 -13.00
N ASP A 3 -1.84 10.77 -12.94
CA ASP A 3 -1.00 11.93 -13.23
C ASP A 3 -0.17 12.35 -12.00
N ASN A 4 -0.50 11.81 -10.84
CA ASN A 4 0.23 12.02 -9.59
C ASN A 4 1.34 11.00 -9.35
N LYS A 5 1.45 9.94 -10.15
CA LYS A 5 2.53 8.95 -10.05
C LYS A 5 3.91 9.62 -10.01
N CYS A 6 4.82 9.02 -9.26
CA CYS A 6 6.20 9.46 -9.18
C CYS A 6 7.08 8.70 -10.18
N TYR A 7 8.04 9.40 -10.78
CA TYR A 7 8.97 8.86 -11.77
C TYR A 7 10.37 8.65 -11.19
N PRO A 8 10.98 7.47 -11.43
CA PRO A 8 12.39 7.25 -11.08
C PRO A 8 13.28 8.20 -11.90
N GLY A 9 14.33 8.74 -11.28
CA GLY A 9 15.22 9.72 -11.91
C GLY A 9 14.72 11.18 -11.88
N GLU A 10 13.46 11.41 -11.49
CA GLU A 10 12.88 12.75 -11.38
C GLU A 10 12.29 13.06 -10.00
N ASP A 11 11.56 12.11 -9.42
CA ASP A 11 10.88 12.24 -8.14
C ASP A 11 11.59 11.44 -7.03
N TYR A 12 12.20 10.30 -7.40
CA TYR A 12 12.92 9.44 -6.48
C TYR A 12 14.06 8.70 -7.18
N GLU A 13 15.02 8.25 -6.40
CA GLU A 13 16.15 7.40 -6.83
C GLU A 13 16.22 6.15 -5.97
N ILE A 14 16.55 5.01 -6.61
CA ILE A 14 16.70 3.73 -5.91
C ILE A 14 18.07 3.11 -6.13
N GLU A 15 18.49 2.29 -5.17
CA GLU A 15 19.69 1.48 -5.22
C GLU A 15 19.37 0.04 -4.78
N LEU A 16 19.26 -0.86 -5.76
CA LEU A 16 18.89 -2.27 -5.57
C LEU A 16 19.95 -3.07 -4.82
N GLN A 17 21.21 -2.69 -4.93
CA GLN A 17 22.32 -3.34 -4.22
C GLN A 17 22.40 -4.86 -4.52
N GLY A 18 22.32 -5.71 -3.50
CA GLY A 18 22.57 -7.13 -3.62
C GLY A 18 21.33 -7.97 -3.90
N PHE A 19 21.53 -9.00 -4.72
CA PHE A 19 20.51 -10.00 -5.06
C PHE A 19 20.40 -11.10 -3.99
N VAL A 20 19.18 -11.30 -3.49
CA VAL A 20 18.82 -12.36 -2.55
C VAL A 20 18.47 -13.64 -3.30
N LYS A 21 19.23 -14.71 -3.05
CA LYS A 21 19.12 -15.99 -3.79
C LYS A 21 18.02 -16.91 -3.27
N SER A 22 17.59 -16.75 -2.02
CA SER A 22 16.62 -17.64 -1.40
C SER A 22 15.79 -16.89 -0.37
N THR A 23 14.48 -17.07 -0.42
CA THR A 23 13.56 -16.59 0.61
C THR A 23 13.77 -17.28 1.96
N ARG A 24 14.53 -18.39 2.01
CA ARG A 24 14.85 -19.10 3.25
C ARG A 24 16.06 -18.52 3.98
N ASP A 25 16.96 -17.85 3.26
CA ASP A 25 18.12 -17.19 3.86
C ASP A 25 17.74 -15.74 4.18
N VAL A 26 17.29 -15.54 5.42
CA VAL A 26 16.93 -14.23 5.99
C VAL A 26 18.00 -13.72 6.96
N SER A 27 19.17 -14.36 6.98
CA SER A 27 20.24 -14.07 7.95
C SER A 27 21.30 -13.11 7.42
N ARG A 28 21.28 -12.87 6.11
CA ARG A 28 22.31 -12.12 5.41
C ARG A 28 21.74 -10.82 4.91
N ASP A 29 22.48 -9.77 5.20
CA ASP A 29 22.22 -8.46 4.65
C ASP A 29 23.00 -8.29 3.33
N PHE A 30 22.27 -8.19 2.22
CA PHE A 30 22.85 -7.95 0.89
C PHE A 30 22.80 -6.47 0.48
N ALA A 31 22.28 -5.60 1.35
CA ALA A 31 22.18 -4.17 1.12
C ALA A 31 22.74 -3.41 2.34
N ARG A 32 23.65 -2.48 2.11
CA ARG A 32 24.24 -1.65 3.19
C ARG A 32 23.62 -0.26 3.27
N GLN A 33 22.82 0.09 2.28
CA GLN A 33 22.19 1.38 2.11
C GLN A 33 20.68 1.19 2.01
N HIS A 34 19.93 2.28 2.14
CA HIS A 34 18.49 2.26 1.92
C HIS A 34 18.13 1.83 0.49
N LEU A 35 16.94 1.27 0.28
CA LEU A 35 16.46 1.01 -1.08
C LEU A 35 16.22 2.32 -1.81
N ILE A 36 15.52 3.26 -1.18
CA ILE A 36 15.23 4.57 -1.76
C ILE A 36 16.30 5.54 -1.25
N GLN A 37 17.18 5.97 -2.15
CA GLN A 37 18.34 6.82 -1.84
C GLN A 37 17.95 8.29 -1.71
N ASP A 38 17.05 8.73 -2.58
CA ASP A 38 16.57 10.11 -2.62
C ASP A 38 15.08 10.13 -2.96
N LEU A 39 14.37 11.06 -2.35
CA LEU A 39 12.96 11.34 -2.57
C LEU A 39 12.77 12.85 -2.44
N ASP A 40 12.25 13.49 -3.48
CA ASP A 40 11.90 14.92 -3.42
C ASP A 40 10.65 15.13 -2.56
N GLU A 41 10.84 15.12 -1.24
CA GLU A 41 9.75 15.20 -0.26
C GLU A 41 8.93 16.46 -0.39
N ASP A 42 9.57 17.60 -0.65
CA ASP A 42 8.89 18.89 -0.78
C ASP A 42 7.97 18.88 -2.00
N LYS A 43 8.45 18.37 -3.14
CA LYS A 43 7.66 18.23 -4.37
C LYS A 43 6.55 17.21 -4.22
N ILE A 44 6.82 16.07 -3.58
CA ILE A 44 5.86 14.95 -3.51
C ILE A 44 4.82 15.22 -2.43
N PHE A 45 5.22 15.49 -1.20
CA PHE A 45 4.28 15.77 -0.11
C PHE A 45 3.63 17.16 -0.20
N GLY A 46 4.14 18.04 -1.08
CA GLY A 46 3.44 19.24 -1.52
C GLY A 46 2.21 18.96 -2.39
N ARG A 47 2.09 17.77 -3.00
CA ARG A 47 0.88 17.34 -3.73
C ARG A 47 -0.22 17.00 -2.73
N LYS A 48 -1.46 17.42 -3.04
CA LYS A 48 -2.61 17.28 -2.13
C LYS A 48 -2.83 15.83 -1.67
N THR A 49 -2.78 14.86 -2.58
CA THR A 49 -3.05 13.45 -2.28
C THR A 49 -1.96 12.83 -1.42
N TYR A 50 -0.68 13.02 -1.76
CA TYR A 50 0.46 12.54 -0.99
C TYR A 50 0.57 13.20 0.39
N GLY A 51 0.33 14.51 0.48
CA GLY A 51 0.35 15.23 1.75
C GLY A 51 -0.73 14.74 2.71
N ALA A 52 -1.96 14.53 2.22
CA ALA A 52 -3.04 13.95 3.01
C ALA A 52 -2.76 12.49 3.40
N PHE A 53 -2.23 11.69 2.46
CA PHE A 53 -1.86 10.30 2.73
C PHE A 53 -0.75 10.16 3.78
N ARG A 54 0.26 11.03 3.75
CA ARG A 54 1.33 11.06 4.75
C ARG A 54 0.78 11.30 6.16
N LYS A 55 -0.14 12.25 6.33
CA LYS A 55 -0.78 12.49 7.63
C LYS A 55 -1.47 11.23 8.16
N LEU A 56 -2.17 10.50 7.28
CA LEU A 56 -2.78 9.23 7.67
C LEU A 56 -1.72 8.22 8.13
N LEU A 57 -0.62 8.05 7.40
CA LEU A 57 0.45 7.12 7.79
C LEU A 57 1.11 7.50 9.13
N ASP A 58 1.26 8.79 9.40
CA ASP A 58 1.90 9.30 10.63
C ASP A 58 1.03 9.08 11.89
N ASN A 59 -0.28 8.83 11.75
CA ASN A 59 -1.19 8.58 12.87
C ASN A 59 -1.09 7.16 13.46
N TYR A 60 -0.61 6.19 12.68
CA TYR A 60 -0.65 4.79 13.08
C TYR A 60 0.69 4.35 13.68
N GLU A 61 0.65 3.88 14.93
CA GLU A 61 1.74 3.09 15.51
C GLU A 61 1.56 1.62 15.11
N MET A 62 2.59 1.00 14.53
CA MET A 62 2.53 -0.42 14.07
C MET A 62 2.35 -1.46 15.19
N GLU A 63 2.29 -1.04 16.47
CA GLU A 63 2.12 -1.92 17.63
C GLU A 63 0.63 -2.04 17.99
N CYS A 64 0.03 -3.22 17.78
CA CYS A 64 -1.38 -3.52 18.07
C CYS A 64 -1.72 -3.63 19.59
N ASP A 65 -0.89 -3.11 20.48
CA ASP A 65 -0.92 -3.42 21.91
C ASP A 65 -1.80 -2.46 22.72
N GLN A 66 -2.26 -1.36 22.11
CA GLN A 66 -3.13 -0.37 22.72
C GLN A 66 -4.42 -0.18 21.91
N GLN A 67 -5.50 0.18 22.62
CA GLN A 67 -6.76 0.54 21.99
C GLN A 67 -6.59 1.89 21.29
N GLU A 68 -6.76 1.93 19.97
CA GLU A 68 -6.71 3.18 19.21
C GLU A 68 -7.86 4.10 19.63
N ASN A 69 -7.51 5.27 20.18
CA ASN A 69 -8.47 6.33 20.48
C ASN A 69 -8.53 7.30 19.31
N ILE A 70 -9.44 7.04 18.35
CA ILE A 70 -9.60 7.94 17.21
C ILE A 70 -10.06 9.32 17.68
N THR A 71 -9.15 10.28 17.56
CA THR A 71 -9.33 11.70 17.77
C THR A 71 -10.29 12.30 16.74
N TRP A 72 -10.71 13.55 16.98
CA TRP A 72 -11.54 14.24 15.98
C TRP A 72 -10.69 14.63 14.77
N GLU A 73 -9.42 14.93 15.01
CA GLU A 73 -8.40 15.27 14.02
C GLU A 73 -8.16 14.12 13.04
N GLU A 74 -7.94 12.89 13.52
CA GLU A 74 -7.75 11.71 12.65
C GLU A 74 -8.98 11.41 11.78
N LYS A 75 -10.19 11.66 12.32
CA LYS A 75 -11.42 11.54 11.51
C LYS A 75 -11.44 12.58 10.39
N GLN A 76 -11.03 13.81 10.69
CA GLN A 76 -10.97 14.86 9.69
C GLN A 76 -9.95 14.53 8.61
N GLU A 77 -8.79 14.00 8.98
CA GLU A 77 -7.75 13.59 8.03
C GLU A 77 -8.20 12.47 7.09
N ASN A 78 -9.02 11.53 7.57
CA ASN A 78 -9.66 10.52 6.70
C ASN A 78 -10.50 11.18 5.61
N TYR A 79 -11.34 12.16 5.97
CA TYR A 79 -12.17 12.87 4.99
C TYR A 79 -11.35 13.78 4.08
N ASP A 80 -10.34 14.47 4.60
CA ASP A 80 -9.44 15.31 3.80
C ASP A 80 -8.70 14.48 2.73
N PHE A 81 -8.27 13.27 3.07
CA PHE A 81 -7.68 12.33 2.12
C PHE A 81 -8.69 11.85 1.07
N LEU A 82 -9.91 11.46 1.50
CA LEU A 82 -10.96 11.05 0.56
C LEU A 82 -11.34 12.19 -0.39
N ASP A 83 -11.44 13.42 0.09
CA ASP A 83 -11.69 14.61 -0.73
C ASP A 83 -10.56 14.82 -1.73
N ALA A 84 -9.30 14.67 -1.31
CA ALA A 84 -8.16 14.81 -2.19
C ALA A 84 -8.14 13.78 -3.33
N ILE A 85 -8.39 12.51 -3.03
CA ILE A 85 -8.33 11.45 -4.06
C ILE A 85 -9.55 11.50 -4.99
N MET A 86 -10.72 11.91 -4.51
CA MET A 86 -11.96 12.03 -5.31
C MET A 86 -11.84 13.09 -6.42
N GLU A 87 -10.98 14.09 -6.25
CA GLU A 87 -10.70 15.10 -7.27
C GLU A 87 -9.85 14.57 -8.45
N THR A 88 -9.21 13.41 -8.30
CA THR A 88 -8.30 12.83 -9.30
C THR A 88 -9.06 12.11 -10.41
N ASP A 89 -8.48 12.08 -11.61
CA ASP A 89 -9.09 11.38 -12.74
C ASP A 89 -9.10 9.86 -12.55
N VAL A 90 -8.13 9.32 -11.81
CA VAL A 90 -8.12 7.90 -11.40
C VAL A 90 -9.38 7.55 -10.62
N MET A 91 -9.76 8.36 -9.63
CA MET A 91 -10.92 8.07 -8.79
C MET A 91 -12.23 8.35 -9.48
N LYS A 92 -12.30 9.38 -10.32
CA LYS A 92 -13.46 9.62 -11.19
C LYS A 92 -13.72 8.45 -12.12
N GLU A 93 -12.69 7.90 -12.75
CA GLU A 93 -12.82 6.72 -13.62
C GLU A 93 -13.28 5.49 -12.84
N ALA A 94 -12.69 5.23 -11.66
CA ALA A 94 -13.09 4.13 -10.80
C ALA A 94 -14.55 4.26 -10.34
N HIS A 95 -14.97 5.47 -9.96
CA HIS A 95 -16.36 5.76 -9.58
C HIS A 95 -17.32 5.54 -10.75
N GLN A 96 -17.02 6.09 -11.93
CA GLN A 96 -17.82 5.91 -13.14
C GLN A 96 -17.96 4.43 -13.52
N TYR A 97 -16.86 3.67 -13.47
CA TYR A 97 -16.87 2.24 -13.72
C TYR A 97 -17.79 1.51 -12.73
N LEU A 98 -17.63 1.74 -11.42
CA LEU A 98 -18.45 1.12 -10.38
C LEU A 98 -19.94 1.48 -10.47
N VAL A 99 -20.26 2.71 -10.89
CA VAL A 99 -21.64 3.14 -11.17
C VAL A 99 -22.22 2.36 -12.35
N SER A 100 -21.46 2.20 -13.44
CA SER A 100 -21.89 1.45 -14.62
C SER A 100 -22.16 -0.03 -14.32
N GLU A 101 -21.39 -0.61 -13.40
CA GLU A 101 -21.55 -1.99 -12.91
C GLU A 101 -22.60 -2.15 -11.79
N GLY A 102 -23.28 -1.05 -11.42
CA GLY A 102 -24.30 -1.04 -10.36
C GLY A 102 -23.74 -1.36 -8.96
N LYS A 103 -22.46 -1.06 -8.72
CA LYS A 103 -21.74 -1.32 -7.46
C LYS A 103 -21.58 -0.10 -6.56
N ALA A 104 -21.77 1.10 -7.11
CA ALA A 104 -21.70 2.37 -6.39
C ALA A 104 -22.87 3.29 -6.77
N SER A 105 -23.23 4.22 -5.87
CA SER A 105 -24.15 5.31 -6.17
C SER A 105 -23.50 6.28 -7.16
N SER A 106 -24.29 6.89 -8.06
CA SER A 106 -23.80 7.98 -8.90
C SER A 106 -23.60 9.29 -8.12
N ASP A 107 -24.15 9.39 -6.91
CA ASP A 107 -23.92 10.50 -6.00
C ASP A 107 -22.53 10.39 -5.36
N GLU A 108 -21.72 11.44 -5.52
CA GLU A 108 -20.32 11.47 -5.06
C GLU A 108 -20.22 11.41 -3.53
N ASP A 109 -21.15 12.04 -2.80
CA ASP A 109 -21.14 12.03 -1.33
C ASP A 109 -21.47 10.65 -0.79
N ASP A 110 -22.39 9.92 -1.43
CA ASP A 110 -22.68 8.53 -1.09
C ASP A 110 -21.53 7.59 -1.44
N PHE A 111 -20.85 7.80 -2.57
CA PHE A 111 -19.65 7.03 -2.90
C PHE A 111 -18.52 7.31 -1.91
N LYS A 112 -18.33 8.56 -1.49
CA LYS A 112 -17.35 8.95 -0.46
C LYS A 112 -17.66 8.29 0.88
N LYS A 113 -18.92 8.23 1.30
CA LYS A 113 -19.34 7.46 2.50
C LYS A 113 -19.03 5.97 2.34
N GLN A 114 -19.26 5.39 1.16
CA GLN A 114 -18.93 3.99 0.87
C GLN A 114 -17.41 3.75 0.98
N LEU A 115 -16.58 4.64 0.42
CA LEU A 115 -15.12 4.57 0.55
C LEU A 115 -14.69 4.68 2.02
N HIS A 116 -15.25 5.63 2.77
CA HIS A 116 -14.99 5.75 4.20
C HIS A 116 -15.33 4.45 4.95
N ASP A 117 -16.48 3.85 4.65
CA ASP A 117 -16.92 2.60 5.28
C ASP A 117 -16.05 1.39 4.92
N ILE A 118 -15.45 1.36 3.73
CA ILE A 118 -14.52 0.32 3.31
C ILE A 118 -13.16 0.50 3.97
N TRP A 119 -12.61 1.71 3.91
CA TRP A 119 -11.21 1.98 4.22
C TRP A 119 -10.97 2.30 5.69
N PHE A 120 -11.83 3.13 6.30
CA PHE A 120 -11.56 3.74 7.60
C PHE A 120 -12.48 3.26 8.73
N ARG A 121 -13.54 2.50 8.41
CA ARG A 121 -14.44 1.96 9.45
C ARG A 121 -13.73 0.90 10.29
N MET A 122 -13.52 1.22 11.56
CA MET A 122 -12.91 0.30 12.52
C MET A 122 -13.72 -0.98 12.72
N TYR A 123 -13.01 -2.06 12.99
CA TYR A 123 -13.61 -3.35 13.33
C TYR A 123 -12.77 -4.16 14.31
N ARG A 124 -13.45 -5.10 14.99
CA ARG A 124 -12.81 -6.00 15.94
C ARG A 124 -12.09 -7.15 15.25
N ARG A 125 -10.81 -7.28 15.56
CA ARG A 125 -9.98 -8.41 15.11
C ARG A 125 -10.15 -9.62 16.03
N LYS A 126 -10.05 -10.82 15.45
CA LYS A 126 -9.91 -12.05 16.23
C LYS A 126 -8.47 -12.15 16.76
N GLY A 127 -8.28 -11.91 18.06
CA GLY A 127 -6.96 -11.99 18.72
C GLY A 127 -6.46 -10.67 19.34
N CYS A 128 -7.05 -9.52 18.99
CA CYS A 128 -6.79 -8.22 19.63
C CYS A 128 -7.93 -7.84 20.59
N ARG A 129 -7.65 -6.90 21.50
CA ARG A 129 -8.60 -6.46 22.54
C ARG A 129 -9.38 -5.20 22.12
N GLY A 130 -10.32 -5.31 21.17
CA GLY A 130 -11.22 -4.19 20.85
C GLY A 130 -11.54 -4.04 19.36
N ASN A 131 -12.17 -2.93 18.98
CA ASN A 131 -12.33 -2.49 17.59
C ASN A 131 -11.09 -1.66 17.22
N ASP A 132 -9.99 -2.32 16.86
CA ASP A 132 -8.66 -1.70 16.93
C ASP A 132 -7.98 -1.61 15.56
N SER A 133 -8.70 -1.80 14.44
CA SER A 133 -8.06 -1.68 13.12
C SER A 133 -9.04 -1.36 11.97
N SER A 134 -8.49 -0.81 10.89
CA SER A 134 -9.17 -0.44 9.65
C SER A 134 -8.50 -1.06 8.42
N SER A 135 -9.24 -1.19 7.32
CA SER A 135 -8.68 -1.71 6.05
C SER A 135 -7.48 -0.86 5.57
N PHE A 136 -7.51 0.45 5.81
CA PHE A 136 -6.42 1.37 5.46
C PHE A 136 -5.13 0.97 6.17
N GLU A 137 -5.19 0.80 7.49
CA GLU A 137 -4.05 0.38 8.30
C GLU A 137 -3.49 -0.97 7.82
N HIS A 138 -4.37 -1.96 7.61
CA HIS A 138 -3.98 -3.29 7.14
C HIS A 138 -3.26 -3.28 5.78
N VAL A 139 -3.70 -2.44 4.85
CA VAL A 139 -3.18 -2.42 3.48
C VAL A 139 -1.94 -1.53 3.36
N PHE A 140 -1.98 -0.33 3.94
CA PHE A 140 -0.98 0.71 3.71
C PHE A 140 0.03 0.90 4.83
N VAL A 141 -0.40 0.86 6.10
CA VAL A 141 0.51 1.05 7.24
C VAL A 141 1.34 -0.21 7.46
N GLY A 142 0.70 -1.37 7.26
CA GLY A 142 1.30 -2.66 7.59
C GLY A 142 1.13 -3.00 9.07
N GLU A 143 0.99 -4.29 9.36
CA GLU A 143 0.73 -4.75 10.73
C GLU A 143 1.93 -5.47 11.33
N GLY A 144 2.34 -5.08 12.53
CA GLY A 144 3.09 -5.94 13.44
C GLY A 144 2.15 -6.88 14.22
N ARG A 145 2.51 -8.16 14.37
CA ARG A 145 1.95 -9.03 15.42
C ARG A 145 3.08 -9.51 16.31
N GLY A 146 3.23 -8.86 17.47
CA GLY A 146 4.43 -9.06 18.28
C GLY A 146 5.67 -8.65 17.48
N ASP A 147 6.65 -9.54 17.34
CA ASP A 147 7.91 -9.27 16.64
C ASP A 147 7.83 -9.45 15.11
N ASP A 148 6.71 -9.95 14.56
CA ASP A 148 6.56 -10.27 13.15
C ASP A 148 5.78 -9.19 12.38
N MET A 149 6.34 -8.66 11.29
CA MET A 149 5.61 -7.77 10.38
C MET A 149 4.89 -8.55 9.26
N ILE A 150 3.56 -8.41 9.18
CA ILE A 150 2.65 -9.22 8.34
C ILE A 150 2.08 -8.43 7.14
N GLY A 151 2.31 -7.13 7.03
CA GLY A 151 1.93 -6.32 5.86
C GLY A 151 2.90 -5.16 5.70
N LEU A 152 3.28 -4.83 4.46
CA LEU A 152 3.90 -3.55 4.06
C LEU A 152 4.22 -3.58 2.56
N HIS A 153 3.23 -3.26 1.73
CA HIS A 153 3.38 -3.29 0.27
C HIS A 153 3.46 -1.89 -0.36
N ASN A 154 3.10 -0.86 0.41
CA ASN A 154 3.12 0.53 -0.04
C ASN A 154 4.52 1.14 0.03
N TRP A 155 4.95 1.77 -1.06
CA TRP A 155 6.31 2.26 -1.21
C TRP A 155 6.61 3.51 -0.37
N LEU A 156 5.61 4.37 -0.13
CA LEU A 156 5.77 5.54 0.73
C LEU A 156 5.92 5.11 2.19
N GLN A 157 5.09 4.17 2.65
CA GLN A 157 5.25 3.64 4.00
C GLN A 157 6.59 2.93 4.14
N PHE A 158 7.02 2.13 3.15
CA PHE A 158 8.36 1.53 3.16
C PHE A 158 9.46 2.59 3.30
N TYR A 159 9.40 3.65 2.48
CA TYR A 159 10.32 4.78 2.54
C TYR A 159 10.35 5.45 3.92
N LEU A 160 9.19 5.81 4.47
CA LEU A 160 9.09 6.51 5.75
C LEU A 160 9.65 5.65 6.89
N GLN A 161 9.36 4.35 6.89
CA GLN A 161 9.84 3.40 7.90
C GLN A 161 11.34 3.10 7.77
N GLU A 162 11.87 3.04 6.55
CA GLU A 162 13.31 2.92 6.28
C GLU A 162 14.05 4.19 6.74
N LYS A 163 13.54 5.38 6.37
CA LYS A 163 14.07 6.68 6.80
C LYS A 163 14.06 6.85 8.32
N ALA A 164 13.04 6.34 9.00
CA ALA A 164 12.94 6.36 10.46
C ALA A 164 13.89 5.35 11.16
N GLY A 165 14.56 4.48 10.40
CA GLY A 165 15.45 3.43 10.93
C GLY A 165 14.72 2.22 11.49
N TYR A 166 13.42 2.09 11.24
CA TYR A 166 12.65 0.91 11.63
C TYR A 166 12.77 -0.22 10.63
N ILE A 167 12.99 0.08 9.35
CA ILE A 167 13.26 -0.91 8.31
C ILE A 167 14.73 -0.87 7.91
N ASN A 168 15.33 -2.05 7.80
CA ASN A 168 16.60 -2.23 7.11
C ASN A 168 16.39 -3.13 5.89
N TYR A 169 16.45 -2.55 4.70
CA TYR A 169 16.42 -3.27 3.42
C TYR A 169 17.60 -4.24 3.32
N ASN A 170 17.34 -5.48 2.90
CA ASN A 170 18.36 -6.53 2.84
C ASN A 170 18.68 -7.01 1.43
N GLY A 171 18.06 -6.43 0.40
CA GLY A 171 18.29 -6.79 -1.00
C GLY A 171 17.01 -7.20 -1.74
N TYR A 172 17.13 -7.35 -3.05
CA TYR A 172 16.00 -7.64 -3.94
C TYR A 172 16.03 -9.10 -4.44
N PHE A 173 14.86 -9.57 -4.86
CA PHE A 173 14.68 -10.79 -5.62
C PHE A 173 14.44 -10.42 -7.09
N ARG A 174 15.21 -11.04 -7.98
CA ARG A 174 14.98 -10.96 -9.43
C ARG A 174 13.66 -11.65 -9.76
N ARG A 175 12.68 -10.84 -10.17
CA ARG A 175 11.49 -11.27 -10.89
C ARG A 175 11.43 -10.44 -12.15
N GLU A 176 11.80 -11.05 -13.26
CA GLU A 176 11.65 -10.39 -14.55
C GLU A 176 10.15 -10.29 -14.83
N THR A 177 9.66 -9.09 -15.08
CA THR A 177 8.27 -8.81 -15.54
C THR A 177 8.30 -7.92 -16.77
N VAL A 178 9.34 -7.11 -16.90
CA VAL A 178 9.62 -6.25 -18.05
C VAL A 178 10.99 -6.62 -18.62
N LYS A 179 11.08 -6.66 -19.95
CA LYS A 179 12.35 -6.89 -20.65
C LYS A 179 13.13 -5.58 -20.75
N ASN A 180 14.35 -5.55 -20.21
CA ASN A 180 15.23 -4.37 -20.15
C ASN A 180 14.63 -3.21 -19.34
N ASP A 181 14.14 -3.51 -18.14
CA ASP A 181 13.67 -2.49 -17.19
C ASP A 181 14.86 -1.67 -16.67
N GLU A 182 15.04 -0.46 -17.23
CA GLU A 182 16.12 0.44 -16.82
C GLU A 182 15.91 0.96 -15.39
N TYR A 183 14.64 1.15 -14.99
CA TYR A 183 14.25 1.65 -13.67
C TYR A 183 13.12 0.79 -13.09
N PRO A 184 13.45 -0.32 -12.40
CA PRO A 184 12.43 -1.26 -11.95
C PRO A 184 11.55 -0.64 -10.87
N ARG A 185 10.26 -0.56 -11.19
CA ARG A 185 9.25 -0.05 -10.26
C ARG A 185 8.58 -1.15 -9.45
N LEU A 186 8.44 -2.35 -10.00
CA LEU A 186 7.84 -3.47 -9.27
C LEU A 186 8.93 -4.36 -8.69
N ILE A 187 9.21 -4.20 -7.40
CA ILE A 187 10.33 -4.86 -6.73
C ILE A 187 9.81 -5.91 -5.75
N ALA A 188 10.35 -7.12 -5.86
CA ALA A 188 10.30 -8.08 -4.75
C ALA A 188 11.53 -7.88 -3.88
N LEU A 189 11.34 -7.60 -2.59
CA LEU A 189 12.39 -7.21 -1.65
C LEU A 189 12.36 -8.06 -0.36
N GLN A 190 13.51 -8.12 0.31
CA GLN A 190 13.68 -8.64 1.67
C GLN A 190 14.12 -7.49 2.58
N PHE A 191 13.66 -7.49 3.82
CA PHE A 191 14.06 -6.49 4.81
C PHE A 191 13.86 -7.05 6.23
N THR A 192 14.44 -6.35 7.20
CA THR A 192 14.24 -6.57 8.65
C THR A 192 13.50 -5.38 9.24
N TRP A 193 12.71 -5.63 10.27
CA TRP A 193 11.92 -4.61 10.96
C TRP A 193 12.32 -4.56 12.42
N ARG A 194 12.80 -3.42 12.89
CA ARG A 194 13.30 -3.18 14.27
C ARG A 194 14.36 -4.20 14.72
N GLY A 195 15.19 -4.66 13.80
CA GLY A 195 16.23 -5.67 14.04
C GLY A 195 15.71 -7.11 14.06
N GLU A 196 14.40 -7.30 14.02
CA GLU A 196 13.75 -8.59 13.94
C GLU A 196 13.44 -8.98 12.49
N LYS A 197 13.24 -10.29 12.29
CA LYS A 197 12.96 -10.85 10.97
C LYS A 197 11.56 -10.46 10.54
N ALA A 198 11.46 -9.76 9.41
CA ALA A 198 10.18 -9.51 8.75
C ALA A 198 9.86 -10.63 7.75
N LYS A 199 8.89 -10.38 6.85
CA LYS A 199 8.49 -11.33 5.81
C LYS A 199 9.69 -11.83 4.98
N PRO A 200 9.71 -13.13 4.64
CA PRO A 200 10.71 -13.71 3.74
C PRO A 200 10.85 -13.02 2.37
N MET A 201 9.76 -12.41 1.90
CA MET A 201 9.67 -11.64 0.66
C MET A 201 8.46 -10.72 0.73
N CYS A 202 8.63 -9.48 0.29
CA CYS A 202 7.56 -8.51 0.11
C CYS A 202 7.61 -7.94 -1.31
N SER A 203 6.47 -7.60 -1.89
CA SER A 203 6.40 -6.85 -3.15
C SER A 203 6.06 -5.40 -2.89
N CYS A 204 6.68 -4.50 -3.63
CA CYS A 204 6.43 -3.07 -3.55
C CYS A 204 6.37 -2.49 -4.97
N PHE A 205 5.32 -1.72 -5.26
CA PHE A 205 5.18 -1.02 -6.53
C PHE A 205 5.56 0.44 -6.35
N LEU A 206 6.76 0.81 -6.77
CA LEU A 206 7.35 2.12 -6.58
C LEU A 206 6.70 3.18 -7.47
N GLY A 207 6.47 4.35 -6.87
CA GLY A 207 5.98 5.53 -7.55
C GLY A 207 4.51 5.49 -7.94
N THR A 208 3.73 4.49 -7.50
CA THR A 208 2.26 4.55 -7.58
C THR A 208 1.74 5.73 -6.75
N SER A 209 0.63 6.34 -7.16
CA SER A 209 -0.06 7.29 -6.30
C SER A 209 -0.98 6.59 -5.29
N PRO A 210 -1.26 7.20 -4.12
CA PRO A 210 -2.22 6.65 -3.17
C PRO A 210 -3.59 6.35 -3.79
N GLU A 211 -4.10 7.26 -4.62
CA GLU A 211 -5.39 7.12 -5.31
C GLU A 211 -5.42 5.95 -6.29
N PHE A 212 -4.29 5.60 -6.93
CA PHE A 212 -4.20 4.44 -7.82
C PHE A 212 -4.41 3.13 -7.05
N GLU A 213 -3.69 2.94 -5.95
CA GLU A 213 -3.83 1.73 -5.13
C GLU A 213 -5.22 1.66 -4.48
N ILE A 214 -5.73 2.78 -3.94
CA ILE A 214 -7.10 2.86 -3.41
C ILE A 214 -8.14 2.49 -4.48
N ALA A 215 -8.01 3.02 -5.71
CA ALA A 215 -8.92 2.71 -6.81
C ALA A 215 -8.90 1.23 -7.14
N ALA A 216 -7.72 0.67 -7.41
CA ALA A 216 -7.55 -0.71 -7.84
C ALA A 216 -8.15 -1.69 -6.82
N TYR A 217 -7.84 -1.49 -5.54
CA TYR A 217 -8.31 -2.37 -4.47
C TYR A 217 -9.81 -2.20 -4.17
N THR A 218 -10.33 -0.97 -4.26
CA THR A 218 -11.78 -0.71 -4.11
C THR A 218 -12.58 -1.35 -5.23
N VAL A 219 -12.14 -1.19 -6.48
CA VAL A 219 -12.80 -1.77 -7.64
C VAL A 219 -12.84 -3.30 -7.52
N ALA A 220 -11.71 -3.93 -7.23
CA ALA A 220 -11.65 -5.38 -7.02
C ALA A 220 -12.62 -5.85 -5.92
N LEU A 221 -12.62 -5.20 -4.76
CA LEU A 221 -13.50 -5.55 -3.65
C LEU A 221 -14.99 -5.47 -4.03
N LEU A 222 -15.41 -4.37 -4.64
CA LEU A 222 -16.81 -4.09 -4.96
C LEU A 222 -17.33 -4.93 -6.13
N MET A 223 -16.45 -5.30 -7.06
CA MET A 223 -16.74 -6.31 -8.08
C MET A 223 -16.86 -7.73 -7.49
N GLY A 224 -16.51 -7.89 -6.22
CA GLY A 224 -16.65 -9.13 -5.47
C GLY A 224 -15.49 -10.09 -5.64
N TYR A 225 -14.34 -9.57 -6.02
CA TYR A 225 -13.11 -10.32 -6.15
C TYR A 225 -12.52 -10.67 -4.78
N ASP A 226 -12.09 -11.92 -4.61
CA ASP A 226 -11.38 -12.41 -3.43
C ASP A 226 -10.37 -13.50 -3.86
N GLY A 227 -9.09 -13.15 -3.90
CA GLY A 227 -8.03 -14.00 -4.42
C GLY A 227 -6.86 -13.23 -5.02
N THR A 228 -6.11 -13.91 -5.90
CA THR A 228 -5.02 -13.33 -6.70
C THR A 228 -5.31 -13.51 -8.20
N THR A 229 -5.22 -12.43 -8.96
CA THR A 229 -5.44 -12.44 -10.42
C THR A 229 -4.30 -11.77 -11.14
N ASP A 230 -3.96 -12.31 -12.31
CA ASP A 230 -3.01 -11.68 -13.21
C ASP A 230 -3.64 -10.42 -13.81
N CYS A 231 -2.85 -9.36 -13.89
CA CYS A 231 -3.21 -8.07 -14.46
C CYS A 231 -2.00 -7.42 -15.11
N GLN A 232 -2.18 -6.84 -16.29
CA GLN A 232 -1.16 -6.02 -16.93
C GLN A 232 -1.32 -4.57 -16.44
N ILE A 233 -0.33 -4.04 -15.72
CA ILE A 233 -0.32 -2.65 -15.26
C ILE A 233 0.83 -1.91 -15.97
N GLY A 234 0.46 -1.13 -16.99
CA GLY A 234 1.44 -0.51 -17.88
C GLY A 234 2.27 -1.58 -18.58
N GLU A 235 3.59 -1.53 -18.40
CA GLU A 235 4.53 -2.52 -18.94
C GLU A 235 4.73 -3.75 -18.03
N TYR A 236 4.27 -3.70 -16.78
CA TYR A 236 4.47 -4.77 -15.80
C TYR A 236 3.40 -5.86 -15.88
N GLU A 237 3.84 -7.11 -16.01
CA GLU A 237 3.02 -8.28 -15.71
C GLU A 237 2.90 -8.44 -14.19
N THR A 238 1.69 -8.25 -13.66
CA THR A 238 1.45 -8.19 -12.22
C THR A 238 0.41 -9.21 -11.76
N GLU A 239 0.48 -9.56 -10.48
CA GLU A 239 -0.57 -10.22 -9.73
C GLU A 239 -1.18 -9.19 -8.78
N VAL A 240 -2.50 -8.99 -8.87
CA VAL A 240 -3.27 -8.19 -7.91
C VAL A 240 -3.92 -9.15 -6.92
N THR A 241 -3.53 -9.07 -5.65
CA THR A 241 -4.15 -9.84 -4.58
C THR A 241 -5.08 -8.94 -3.78
N VAL A 242 -6.32 -9.39 -3.60
CA VAL A 242 -7.31 -8.75 -2.73
C VAL A 242 -8.02 -9.83 -1.94
N HIS A 243 -8.00 -9.73 -0.61
CA HIS A 243 -8.73 -10.59 0.29
C HIS A 243 -9.74 -9.79 1.09
N SER A 244 -10.96 -10.31 1.15
CA SER A 244 -12.07 -9.65 1.81
C SER A 244 -12.54 -10.41 3.04
N PHE A 245 -13.17 -9.71 3.97
CA PHE A 245 -13.87 -10.32 5.09
C PHE A 245 -15.04 -9.44 5.52
N GLY A 246 -15.90 -9.97 6.38
CA GLY A 246 -17.15 -9.32 6.77
C GLY A 246 -18.26 -9.60 5.76
N GLY A 247 -19.43 -9.99 6.26
CA GLY A 247 -20.57 -10.41 5.43
C GLY A 247 -21.17 -9.25 4.63
N TYR A 248 -22.15 -8.55 5.21
CA TYR A 248 -22.88 -7.49 4.50
C TYR A 248 -22.03 -6.22 4.27
N HIS A 249 -21.14 -5.89 5.19
CA HIS A 249 -20.14 -4.82 5.03
C HIS A 249 -18.81 -5.46 4.64
N LYS A 250 -18.58 -5.61 3.33
CA LYS A 250 -17.29 -6.10 2.81
C LYS A 250 -16.17 -5.16 3.21
N LYS A 251 -15.09 -5.73 3.71
CA LYS A 251 -13.87 -5.03 4.16
C LYS A 251 -12.66 -5.67 3.52
N LEU A 252 -11.58 -4.91 3.37
CA LEU A 252 -10.31 -5.43 2.88
C LEU A 252 -9.50 -5.94 4.06
N SER A 253 -9.13 -7.23 4.02
CA SER A 253 -8.17 -7.81 4.97
C SER A 253 -6.74 -7.60 4.50
N THR A 254 -6.51 -7.70 3.20
CA THR A 254 -5.20 -7.62 2.58
C THR A 254 -5.39 -7.23 1.12
N ALA A 255 -4.59 -6.29 0.64
CA ALA A 255 -4.51 -5.96 -0.76
C ALA A 255 -3.08 -5.56 -1.10
N TYR A 256 -2.55 -6.07 -2.21
CA TYR A 256 -1.23 -5.68 -2.70
C TYR A 256 -1.08 -6.04 -4.18
N ILE A 257 -0.14 -5.35 -4.84
CA ILE A 257 0.32 -5.68 -6.19
C ILE A 257 1.69 -6.35 -6.07
N SER A 258 1.90 -7.42 -6.83
CA SER A 258 3.16 -8.14 -6.88
C SER A 258 3.54 -8.50 -8.31
N ALA A 259 4.83 -8.78 -8.55
CA ALA A 259 5.27 -9.29 -9.84
C ALA A 259 4.65 -10.66 -10.11
N ALA A 260 4.04 -10.82 -11.28
CA ALA A 260 3.44 -12.09 -11.69
C ALA A 260 4.45 -13.23 -11.63
N ARG A 261 3.99 -14.43 -11.29
CA ARG A 261 4.84 -15.63 -11.33
C ARG A 261 5.12 -16.01 -12.79
N MET A 262 6.28 -15.66 -13.32
CA MET A 262 6.82 -16.37 -14.49
C MET A 262 7.19 -17.80 -14.05
N TYR A 263 6.55 -18.80 -14.66
CA TYR A 263 6.87 -20.22 -14.53
C TYR A 263 8.23 -20.56 -15.13
#